data_AF-A0A1Q6HS94-F1
#
_entry.id   AF-A0A1Q6HS94-F1
#
_cell.length_a   1.000
_cell.length_b   1.000
_cell.length_c   1.000
_cell.angle_alpha   90.00
_cell.angle_beta   90.00
_cell.angle_gamma   90.00
#
_symmetry.space_group_name_H-M   'P 1'
#
loop_
_entity.id
_entity.type
_entity.pdbx_description
1 polymer ?
#
loop_
_entity_poly.entity_id
_entity_poly.type
_entity_poly.pdbx_seq_one_letter_code
_entity_poly.pdbx_strand_id
1 'polypeptide(L)'
;MKNRVLYAVLSLLVLTGCGSMRNMSRADRAGVGAQIGAFVGWLFGGAVGNSIDDDIGGDIGAFVGTAVGGIAGAQIAANTGDVVRVEKRNPGNYTPSSHVLLPDLQIEDILLEEDSVTRDDKINAGETCHISLVIVNNSFQDALDVEPIVKVEKGKHLKLSEPVKITKITRDDRITYNVMVQASPKLRTGEAVFSVRLKEGRGNGTEEEIFTVKTAGGDK
;
A
#
# COMPACT_ATOMS: atom_id res chain seq x y z
N MET A 1 -1.82 -44.11 6.54
CA MET A 1 -2.80 -43.51 5.60
C MET A 1 -3.09 -42.04 5.90
N LYS A 2 -3.12 -41.61 7.16
CA LYS A 2 -3.38 -40.22 7.62
C LYS A 2 -2.49 -39.16 6.92
N ASN A 3 -1.18 -39.41 6.81
CA ASN A 3 -0.25 -38.43 6.22
C ASN A 3 -0.39 -38.31 4.70
N ARG A 4 -0.74 -39.40 3.99
CA ARG A 4 -0.93 -39.36 2.53
C ARG A 4 -2.20 -38.62 2.13
N VAL A 5 -3.25 -38.71 2.94
CA VAL A 5 -4.49 -37.92 2.78
C VAL A 5 -4.21 -36.45 3.08
N LEU A 6 -3.40 -36.14 4.11
CA LEU A 6 -2.98 -34.78 4.42
C LEU A 6 -2.23 -34.14 3.25
N TYR A 7 -1.25 -34.84 2.66
CA TYR A 7 -0.52 -34.32 1.50
C TYR A 7 -1.41 -34.18 0.26
N ALA A 8 -2.37 -35.09 0.04
CA ALA A 8 -3.30 -35.01 -1.08
C ALA A 8 -4.25 -33.79 -0.97
N VAL A 9 -4.77 -33.52 0.24
CA VAL A 9 -5.62 -32.34 0.51
C VAL A 9 -4.81 -31.05 0.43
N LEU A 10 -3.56 -31.04 0.93
CA LEU A 10 -2.65 -29.90 0.83
C LEU A 10 -2.29 -29.59 -0.63
N SER A 11 -2.09 -30.61 -1.47
CA SER A 11 -1.82 -30.43 -2.90
C SER A 11 -3.04 -29.97 -3.71
N LEU A 12 -4.26 -30.34 -3.29
CA LEU A 12 -5.49 -29.87 -3.95
C LEU A 12 -5.78 -28.38 -3.66
N LEU A 13 -5.42 -27.90 -2.47
CA LEU A 13 -5.59 -26.50 -2.04
C LEU A 13 -4.59 -25.53 -2.69
N VAL A 14 -3.38 -25.99 -3.04
CA VAL A 14 -2.38 -25.15 -3.73
C VAL A 14 -2.73 -24.93 -5.21
N LEU A 15 -3.55 -25.80 -5.82
CA LEU A 15 -3.90 -25.72 -7.24
C LEU A 15 -5.06 -24.77 -7.57
N THR A 16 -5.76 -24.22 -6.57
CA THR A 16 -6.84 -23.24 -6.76
C THR A 16 -6.51 -21.94 -6.02
N GLY A 17 -5.73 -21.04 -6.62
CA GLY A 17 -5.53 -19.75 -5.93
C GLY A 17 -4.78 -18.61 -6.60
N CYS A 18 -3.97 -18.82 -7.64
CA CYS A 18 -3.13 -17.72 -8.15
C CYS A 18 -3.79 -16.83 -9.24
N GLY A 19 -5.04 -17.11 -9.64
CA GLY A 19 -5.68 -16.44 -10.79
C GLY A 19 -6.80 -15.44 -10.49
N SER A 20 -7.61 -15.65 -9.44
CA SER A 20 -9.00 -15.12 -9.43
C SER A 20 -9.31 -13.97 -8.47
N MET A 21 -8.36 -13.49 -7.65
CA MET A 21 -8.65 -12.47 -6.62
C MET A 21 -8.71 -11.02 -7.14
N ARG A 22 -8.49 -10.79 -8.44
CA ARG A 22 -8.38 -9.43 -9.02
C ARG A 22 -9.73 -8.71 -9.18
N ASN A 23 -10.85 -9.45 -9.21
CA ASN A 23 -12.20 -8.91 -9.49
C ASN A 23 -13.24 -9.17 -8.37
N MET A 24 -12.82 -9.52 -7.15
CA MET A 24 -13.72 -9.80 -6.02
C MET A 24 -13.93 -8.56 -5.13
N SER A 25 -15.13 -8.39 -4.58
CA SER A 25 -15.44 -7.35 -3.60
C SER A 25 -14.62 -7.56 -2.31
N ARG A 26 -14.36 -6.49 -1.56
CA ARG A 26 -13.65 -6.55 -0.26
C ARG A 26 -14.29 -7.56 0.70
N ALA A 27 -15.62 -7.63 0.70
CA ALA A 27 -16.37 -8.60 1.48
C ALA A 27 -16.13 -10.04 1.03
N ASP A 28 -16.08 -10.28 -0.29
CA ASP A 28 -15.85 -11.62 -0.84
C ASP A 28 -14.39 -12.07 -0.61
N ARG A 29 -13.44 -11.13 -0.71
CA ARG A 29 -12.02 -11.38 -0.43
C ARG A 29 -11.79 -11.67 1.06
N ALA A 30 -12.43 -10.90 1.94
CA ALA A 30 -12.44 -11.17 3.38
C ALA A 30 -13.05 -12.55 3.69
N GLY A 31 -14.12 -12.93 2.99
CA GLY A 31 -14.73 -14.26 3.11
C GLY A 31 -13.77 -15.41 2.73
N VAL A 32 -13.06 -15.27 1.62
CA VAL A 32 -12.03 -16.27 1.21
C VAL A 32 -10.88 -16.30 2.20
N GLY A 33 -10.39 -15.13 2.63
CA GLY A 33 -9.35 -15.03 3.66
C GLY A 33 -9.74 -15.67 4.98
N ALA A 34 -10.99 -15.49 5.39
CA ALA A 34 -11.54 -16.11 6.59
C ALA A 34 -11.52 -17.62 6.51
N GLN A 35 -11.92 -18.19 5.36
CA GLN A 35 -11.94 -19.64 5.17
C GLN A 35 -10.52 -20.23 5.17
N ILE A 36 -9.59 -19.61 4.44
CA ILE A 36 -8.20 -20.07 4.38
C ILE A 36 -7.56 -19.95 5.77
N GLY A 37 -7.73 -18.80 6.42
CA GLY A 37 -7.19 -18.56 7.74
C GLY A 37 -7.76 -19.50 8.80
N ALA A 38 -9.07 -19.79 8.75
CA ALA A 38 -9.70 -20.75 9.64
C ALA A 38 -9.15 -22.17 9.46
N PHE A 39 -8.92 -22.59 8.21
CA PHE A 39 -8.36 -23.91 7.91
C PHE A 39 -6.90 -24.05 8.38
N VAL A 40 -6.07 -23.03 8.12
CA VAL A 40 -4.68 -22.98 8.59
C VAL A 40 -4.65 -22.96 10.11
N GLY A 41 -5.47 -22.12 10.73
CA GLY A 41 -5.58 -22.01 12.18
C GLY A 41 -6.04 -23.30 12.84
N TRP A 42 -7.00 -24.02 12.25
CA TRP A 42 -7.41 -25.35 12.72
C TRP A 42 -6.24 -26.35 12.71
N LEU A 43 -5.52 -26.42 11.58
CA LEU A 43 -4.42 -27.36 11.39
C LEU A 43 -3.27 -27.13 12.39
N PHE A 44 -2.83 -25.87 12.53
CA PHE A 44 -1.70 -25.54 13.41
C PHE A 44 -2.12 -25.41 14.87
N GLY A 45 -3.31 -24.89 15.15
CA GLY A 45 -3.86 -24.83 16.50
C GLY A 45 -4.03 -26.22 17.09
N GLY A 46 -4.50 -27.19 16.30
CA GLY A 46 -4.58 -28.59 16.73
C GLY A 46 -3.21 -29.20 17.00
N ALA A 47 -2.23 -28.99 16.12
CA ALA A 47 -0.88 -29.51 16.31
C ALA A 47 -0.17 -28.92 17.54
N VAL A 48 -0.32 -27.61 17.78
CA VAL A 48 0.27 -26.93 18.95
C VAL A 48 -0.44 -27.35 20.23
N GLY A 49 -1.77 -27.45 20.22
CA GLY A 49 -2.56 -27.87 21.35
C GLY A 49 -2.26 -29.32 21.79
N ASN A 50 -2.11 -30.23 20.83
CA ASN A 50 -1.72 -31.62 21.06
C ASN A 50 -0.32 -31.75 21.66
N SER A 51 0.54 -30.74 21.48
CA SER A 51 1.88 -30.71 22.07
C SER A 51 1.88 -30.28 23.55
N ILE A 52 0.76 -29.74 24.04
CA ILE A 52 0.59 -29.23 25.41
C ILE A 52 -0.23 -30.20 26.26
N ASP A 53 -1.25 -30.84 25.69
CA ASP A 53 -2.04 -31.91 26.30
C ASP A 53 -2.63 -32.81 25.20
N ASP A 54 -2.35 -34.12 25.25
CA ASP A 54 -2.25 -34.98 24.05
C ASP A 54 -3.54 -35.09 23.21
N ASP A 55 -4.74 -34.99 23.79
CA ASP A 55 -6.01 -35.05 23.04
C ASP A 55 -6.91 -33.82 23.31
N ILE A 56 -7.06 -33.42 24.58
CA ILE A 56 -7.89 -32.26 24.98
C ILE A 56 -7.28 -30.95 24.49
N GLY A 57 -5.96 -30.83 24.57
CA GLY A 57 -5.24 -29.67 24.06
C GLY A 57 -5.37 -29.53 22.55
N GLY A 58 -5.35 -30.65 21.82
CA GLY A 58 -5.52 -30.69 20.36
C GLY A 58 -6.87 -30.13 19.91
N ASP A 59 -7.97 -30.59 20.52
CA ASP A 59 -9.32 -30.13 20.16
C ASP A 59 -9.54 -28.64 20.51
N ILE A 60 -9.08 -28.21 21.69
CA ILE A 60 -9.18 -26.81 22.11
C ILE A 60 -8.31 -25.92 21.21
N GLY A 61 -7.08 -26.34 20.94
CA GLY A 61 -6.15 -25.63 20.08
C GLY A 61 -6.67 -25.48 18.66
N ALA A 62 -7.29 -26.53 18.12
CA ALA A 62 -7.90 -26.50 16.79
C ALA A 62 -9.10 -25.54 16.74
N PHE A 63 -9.95 -25.51 17.77
CA PHE A 63 -11.09 -24.60 17.86
C PHE A 63 -10.64 -23.14 17.96
N VAL A 64 -9.71 -22.83 18.87
CA VAL A 64 -9.15 -21.49 19.06
C VAL A 64 -8.40 -21.04 17.80
N GLY A 65 -7.60 -21.93 17.22
CA GLY A 65 -6.87 -21.67 15.99
C GLY A 65 -7.80 -21.36 14.83
N THR A 66 -8.93 -22.07 14.69
CA THR A 66 -9.94 -21.78 13.66
C THR A 66 -10.49 -20.36 13.79
N ALA A 67 -10.87 -19.96 15.00
CA ALA A 67 -11.44 -18.63 15.25
C ALA A 67 -10.42 -17.51 14.99
N VAL A 68 -9.22 -17.64 15.57
CA VAL A 68 -8.14 -16.65 15.42
C VAL A 68 -7.65 -16.59 13.97
N GLY A 69 -7.43 -17.75 13.37
CA GLY A 69 -7.01 -17.88 11.98
C GLY A 69 -8.03 -17.31 11.02
N GLY A 70 -9.34 -17.54 11.24
CA GLY A 70 -10.40 -16.97 10.42
C GLY A 70 -10.45 -15.44 10.49
N ILE A 71 -10.36 -14.87 11.69
CA ILE A 71 -10.33 -13.41 11.89
C ILE A 71 -9.07 -12.79 11.26
N ALA A 72 -7.91 -13.40 11.48
CA ALA A 72 -6.64 -12.93 10.93
C ALA A 72 -6.61 -13.06 9.41
N GLY A 73 -7.04 -14.19 8.86
CA GLY A 73 -7.10 -14.44 7.43
C GLY A 73 -8.09 -13.51 6.72
N ALA A 74 -9.24 -13.22 7.33
CA ALA A 74 -10.21 -12.25 6.81
C ALA A 74 -9.60 -10.86 6.71
N GLN A 75 -8.92 -10.40 7.77
CA GLN A 75 -8.26 -9.10 7.81
C GLN A 75 -7.09 -9.01 6.85
N ILE A 76 -6.23 -10.04 6.78
CA ILE A 76 -5.11 -10.06 5.84
C ILE A 76 -5.64 -10.00 4.42
N ALA A 77 -6.64 -10.80 4.07
CA ALA A 77 -7.21 -10.79 2.73
C ALA A 77 -7.96 -9.49 2.43
N ALA A 78 -8.69 -8.91 3.39
CA ALA A 78 -9.35 -7.61 3.23
C ALA A 78 -8.36 -6.47 2.98
N ASN A 79 -7.18 -6.52 3.62
CA ASN A 79 -6.12 -5.51 3.47
C ASN A 79 -5.11 -5.84 2.36
N THR A 80 -5.13 -7.06 1.81
CA THR A 80 -4.29 -7.44 0.66
C THR A 80 -4.87 -6.76 -0.58
N GLY A 81 -4.42 -5.52 -0.80
CA GLY A 81 -4.87 -4.63 -1.89
C GLY A 81 -5.09 -3.18 -1.48
N ASP A 82 -5.22 -2.87 -0.18
CA ASP A 82 -5.52 -1.52 0.35
C ASP A 82 -4.25 -0.68 0.60
N VAL A 83 -3.21 -0.83 -0.23
CA VAL A 83 -2.30 0.30 -0.44
C VAL A 83 -2.97 1.11 -1.53
N VAL A 84 -3.59 2.24 -1.17
CA VAL A 84 -4.24 3.14 -2.13
C VAL A 84 -3.16 3.70 -3.06
N ARG A 85 -2.90 2.99 -4.15
CA ARG A 85 -2.08 3.47 -5.26
C ARG A 85 -2.93 4.50 -5.98
N VAL A 86 -2.60 5.77 -5.79
CA VAL A 86 -3.43 6.87 -6.32
C VAL A 86 -3.35 6.93 -7.84
N GLU A 87 -2.31 6.36 -8.46
CA GLU A 87 -2.35 5.89 -9.83
C GLU A 87 -1.17 4.94 -10.07
N LYS A 88 -1.42 3.79 -10.69
CA LYS A 88 -0.36 2.99 -11.30
C LYS A 88 -0.47 3.18 -12.81
N ARG A 89 0.53 3.78 -13.46
CA ARG A 89 0.64 3.68 -14.93
C ARG A 89 2.04 3.32 -15.41
N ASN A 90 2.01 2.64 -16.56
CA ASN A 90 3.09 1.90 -17.20
C ASN A 90 4.42 2.65 -17.21
N PRO A 91 5.55 1.95 -17.01
CA PRO A 91 6.86 2.53 -17.31
C PRO A 91 6.80 3.04 -18.75
N GLY A 92 6.87 4.37 -18.90
CA GLY A 92 6.93 5.00 -20.22
C GLY A 92 8.11 4.40 -20.99
N ASN A 93 7.96 4.26 -22.30
CA ASN A 93 9.02 3.75 -23.16
C ASN A 93 10.31 4.55 -22.94
N TYR A 94 11.29 3.86 -22.35
CA TYR A 94 12.61 4.39 -22.06
C TYR A 94 13.31 4.81 -23.35
N THR A 95 13.50 6.12 -23.50
CA THR A 95 14.56 6.65 -24.35
C THR A 95 15.68 7.08 -23.41
N PRO A 96 16.82 6.36 -23.37
CA PRO A 96 17.96 6.77 -22.58
C PRO A 96 18.33 8.18 -23.01
N SER A 97 18.19 9.14 -22.09
CA SER A 97 18.71 10.49 -22.32
C SER A 97 20.19 10.36 -22.65
N SER A 98 20.59 10.94 -23.77
CA SER A 98 21.96 11.01 -24.28
C SER A 98 22.91 11.83 -23.38
N HIS A 99 22.48 12.16 -22.16
CA HIS A 99 23.25 12.83 -21.12
C HIS A 99 23.74 11.81 -20.09
N VAL A 100 24.88 11.17 -20.37
CA VAL A 100 25.59 10.19 -19.53
C VAL A 100 25.98 10.71 -18.13
N LEU A 101 25.62 11.95 -17.76
CA LEU A 101 26.10 12.68 -16.58
C LEU A 101 25.00 13.10 -15.58
N LEU A 102 23.73 12.77 -15.84
CA LEU A 102 22.62 13.12 -14.95
C LEU A 102 21.94 11.86 -14.39
N PRO A 103 21.45 11.91 -13.13
CA PRO A 103 20.83 10.78 -12.47
C PRO A 103 19.41 10.57 -12.98
N ASP A 104 18.97 9.34 -13.19
CA ASP A 104 17.62 9.02 -13.69
C ASP A 104 16.66 8.85 -12.51
N LEU A 105 15.95 9.92 -12.15
CA LEU A 105 14.96 9.92 -11.08
C LEU A 105 13.57 9.65 -11.63
N GLN A 106 12.81 8.81 -10.95
CA GLN A 106 11.43 8.49 -11.30
C GLN A 106 10.56 8.43 -10.04
N ILE A 107 9.31 8.88 -10.17
CA ILE A 107 8.27 8.64 -9.17
C ILE A 107 7.61 7.31 -9.56
N GLU A 108 7.91 6.25 -8.82
CA GLU A 108 7.39 4.91 -9.14
C GLU A 108 5.95 4.73 -8.63
N ASP A 109 5.60 5.41 -7.54
CA ASP A 109 4.29 5.30 -6.91
C ASP A 109 3.94 6.52 -6.08
N ILE A 110 2.64 6.76 -5.93
CA ILE A 110 2.07 7.81 -5.10
C ILE A 110 1.00 7.17 -4.24
N LEU A 111 1.22 7.18 -2.93
CA LEU A 111 0.36 6.55 -1.95
C LEU A 111 -0.27 7.61 -1.06
N LEU A 112 -1.56 7.46 -0.78
CA LEU A 112 -2.22 8.20 0.29
C LEU A 112 -2.20 7.35 1.55
N GLU A 113 -1.46 7.80 2.56
CA GLU A 113 -1.41 7.20 3.88
C GLU A 113 -2.27 8.05 4.82
N GLU A 114 -3.39 7.48 5.27
CA GLU A 114 -4.30 8.16 6.18
C GLU A 114 -3.92 7.90 7.63
N ASP A 115 -3.88 8.97 8.43
CA ASP A 115 -3.84 8.88 9.89
C ASP A 115 -5.25 8.67 10.48
N SER A 116 -6.28 8.59 9.62
CA SER A 116 -7.69 8.51 9.98
C SER A 116 -8.05 7.13 10.55
N VAL A 117 -9.03 7.12 11.46
CA VAL A 117 -9.61 5.87 11.98
C VAL A 117 -10.50 5.21 10.92
N THR A 118 -11.01 5.97 9.96
CA THR A 118 -12.00 5.53 8.97
C THR A 118 -11.38 4.77 7.79
N ARG A 119 -10.11 5.06 7.43
CA ARG A 119 -9.40 4.46 6.28
C ARG A 119 -10.29 4.36 5.05
N ASP A 120 -10.79 5.51 4.60
CA ASP A 120 -11.85 5.59 3.58
C ASP A 120 -11.37 6.12 2.22
N ASP A 121 -10.06 6.13 2.02
CA ASP A 121 -9.31 6.52 0.81
C ASP A 121 -9.60 7.97 0.39
N LYS A 122 -9.76 8.83 1.39
CA LYS A 122 -10.18 10.23 1.29
C LYS A 122 -9.42 11.13 2.24
N ILE A 123 -9.33 12.39 1.83
CA ILE A 123 -8.90 13.47 2.71
C ILE A 123 -10.13 14.01 3.44
N ASN A 124 -10.21 13.73 4.73
CA ASN A 124 -11.31 14.16 5.59
C ASN A 124 -11.08 15.56 6.16
N ALA A 125 -12.15 16.34 6.24
CA ALA A 125 -12.11 17.69 6.79
C ALA A 125 -11.69 17.67 8.27
N GLY A 126 -10.65 18.45 8.60
CA GLY A 126 -10.14 18.56 9.96
C GLY A 126 -9.07 17.53 10.33
N GLU A 127 -8.71 16.63 9.42
CA GLU A 127 -7.71 15.60 9.65
C GLU A 127 -6.37 15.92 8.95
N THR A 128 -5.33 15.20 9.36
CA THR A 128 -4.05 15.14 8.66
C THR A 128 -3.91 13.81 7.94
N CYS A 129 -3.30 13.83 6.77
CA CYS A 129 -2.85 12.63 6.08
C CYS A 129 -1.47 12.85 5.48
N HIS A 130 -0.87 11.77 5.00
CA HIS A 130 0.44 11.76 4.38
C HIS A 130 0.32 11.31 2.92
N ILE A 131 0.93 12.05 2.00
CA ILE A 131 1.17 11.60 0.64
C ILE A 131 2.60 11.06 0.59
N SER A 132 2.73 9.76 0.36
CA SER A 132 4.03 9.08 0.25
C SER A 132 4.40 8.92 -1.22
N LEU A 133 5.50 9.54 -1.62
CA LEU A 133 6.10 9.40 -2.93
C LEU A 133 7.16 8.30 -2.86
N VAL A 134 7.03 7.29 -3.70
CA VAL A 134 8.11 6.32 -3.93
C VAL A 134 8.99 6.88 -5.03
N ILE A 135 10.23 7.21 -4.68
CA ILE A 135 11.22 7.76 -5.60
C ILE A 135 12.30 6.71 -5.84
N VAL A 136 12.60 6.45 -7.11
CA VAL A 136 13.64 5.52 -7.53
C VAL A 136 14.70 6.27 -8.33
N ASN A 137 15.96 5.95 -8.09
CA ASN A 137 17.06 6.35 -8.94
C ASN A 137 17.53 5.15 -9.78
N ASN A 138 17.11 5.09 -11.05
CA ASN A 138 17.42 4.00 -11.98
C ASN A 138 18.76 4.20 -12.73
N SER A 139 19.61 5.11 -12.24
CA SER A 139 20.91 5.37 -12.84
C SER A 139 22.06 4.90 -11.99
N PHE A 140 23.23 4.80 -12.62
CA PHE A 140 24.50 4.48 -11.97
C PHE A 140 25.15 5.66 -11.22
N GLN A 141 24.46 6.82 -11.14
CA GLN A 141 24.95 8.02 -10.48
C GLN A 141 24.07 8.39 -9.30
N ASP A 142 24.69 8.92 -8.24
CA ASP A 142 23.94 9.46 -7.12
C ASP A 142 23.21 10.74 -7.55
N ALA A 143 21.94 10.87 -7.16
CA ALA A 143 21.19 12.11 -7.30
C ALA A 143 21.41 13.00 -6.09
N LEU A 144 21.70 14.29 -6.29
CA LEU A 144 22.05 15.21 -5.22
C LEU A 144 21.06 16.37 -5.14
N ASP A 145 20.79 16.83 -3.92
CA ASP A 145 19.88 17.95 -3.64
C ASP A 145 18.53 17.81 -4.34
N VAL A 146 17.93 16.63 -4.23
CA VAL A 146 16.63 16.32 -4.82
C VAL A 146 15.54 17.03 -4.03
N GLU A 147 14.77 17.86 -4.70
CA GLU A 147 13.65 18.62 -4.17
C GLU A 147 12.34 18.08 -4.76
N PRO A 148 11.55 17.33 -3.96
CA PRO A 148 10.21 16.94 -4.33
C PRO A 148 9.28 18.15 -4.24
N ILE A 149 8.62 18.48 -5.34
CA ILE A 149 7.70 19.60 -5.43
C ILE A 149 6.30 19.02 -5.55
N VAL A 150 5.48 19.23 -4.51
CA VAL A 150 4.07 18.83 -4.49
C VAL A 150 3.22 20.09 -4.43
N LYS A 151 2.20 20.20 -5.29
CA LYS A 151 1.27 21.33 -5.31
C LYS A 151 -0.17 20.86 -5.31
N VAL A 152 -1.06 21.73 -4.82
CA VAL A 152 -2.50 21.55 -4.89
C VAL A 152 -3.03 22.36 -6.07
N GLU A 153 -3.38 21.70 -7.16
CA GLU A 153 -3.94 22.33 -8.38
C GLU A 153 -5.44 22.62 -8.21
N LYS A 154 -6.15 21.72 -7.53
CA LYS A 154 -7.58 21.85 -7.22
C LYS A 154 -7.83 21.35 -5.80
N GLY A 155 -8.71 22.03 -5.07
CA GLY A 155 -9.02 21.70 -3.67
C GLY A 155 -8.65 22.86 -2.77
N LYS A 156 -9.68 23.52 -2.23
CA LYS A 156 -9.48 24.61 -1.27
C LYS A 156 -9.34 24.01 0.13
N HIS A 157 -8.74 24.77 1.05
CA HIS A 157 -8.65 24.40 2.46
C HIS A 157 -7.75 23.19 2.76
N LEU A 158 -6.80 22.91 1.87
CA LEU A 158 -5.70 21.96 2.05
C LEU A 158 -4.39 22.73 2.19
N LYS A 159 -3.55 22.34 3.14
CA LYS A 159 -2.21 22.91 3.34
C LYS A 159 -1.18 21.78 3.33
N LEU A 160 -0.12 21.96 2.54
CA LEU A 160 1.00 21.02 2.47
C LEU A 160 2.11 21.43 3.45
N SER A 161 2.87 20.45 3.94
CA SER A 161 4.14 20.71 4.64
C SER A 161 5.15 21.41 3.73
N GLU A 162 6.09 22.12 4.33
CA GLU A 162 7.21 22.70 3.58
C GLU A 162 8.06 21.59 2.93
N PRO A 163 8.51 21.76 1.68
CA PRO A 163 9.37 20.78 1.03
C PRO A 163 10.70 20.60 1.78
N VAL A 164 11.03 19.35 2.09
CA VAL A 164 12.32 18.98 2.66
C VAL A 164 13.19 18.41 1.55
N LYS A 165 14.36 19.01 1.33
CA LYS A 165 15.30 18.54 0.32
C LYS A 165 15.93 17.22 0.76
N ILE A 166 16.00 16.27 -0.17
CA ILE A 166 16.70 15.02 -0.01
C ILE A 166 18.14 15.24 -0.48
N THR A 167 19.09 15.23 0.44
CA THR A 167 20.50 15.51 0.14
C THR A 167 21.07 14.57 -0.91
N LYS A 168 20.71 13.29 -0.84
CA LYS A 168 21.26 12.27 -1.73
C LYS A 168 20.29 11.10 -1.88
N ILE A 169 20.11 10.64 -3.11
CA ILE A 169 19.53 9.33 -3.43
C ILE A 169 20.61 8.52 -4.13
N THR A 170 21.01 7.39 -3.54
CA THR A 170 22.11 6.58 -4.06
C THR A 170 21.70 5.99 -5.42
N ARG A 171 22.68 5.63 -6.26
CA ARG A 171 22.42 4.82 -7.46
C ARG A 171 21.65 3.54 -7.12
N ASP A 172 20.74 3.15 -7.99
CA ASP A 172 19.88 1.95 -7.87
C ASP A 172 19.12 1.88 -6.53
N ASP A 173 18.85 3.03 -5.93
CA ASP A 173 18.20 3.14 -4.61
C ASP A 173 16.74 3.55 -4.75
N ARG A 174 15.96 3.19 -3.73
CA ARG A 174 14.53 3.42 -3.64
C ARG A 174 14.21 3.99 -2.28
N ILE A 175 13.62 5.18 -2.26
CA ILE A 175 13.24 5.86 -1.03
C ILE A 175 11.74 6.17 -1.02
N THR A 176 11.22 6.38 0.17
CA THR A 176 9.86 6.88 0.39
C THR A 176 9.95 8.27 1.00
N TYR A 177 9.28 9.23 0.37
CA TYR A 177 9.26 10.62 0.81
C TYR A 177 7.83 11.03 1.17
N ASN A 178 7.62 11.48 2.41
CA ASN A 178 6.30 11.77 2.94
C ASN A 178 6.03 13.27 2.94
N VAL A 179 4.86 13.65 2.45
CA VAL A 179 4.34 15.02 2.49
C VAL A 179 3.10 15.05 3.35
N MET A 180 3.11 15.85 4.41
CA MET A 180 1.93 16.02 5.25
C MET A 180 0.93 16.93 4.54
N VAL A 181 -0.31 16.49 4.49
CA VAL A 181 -1.46 17.26 4.02
C VAL A 181 -2.36 17.52 5.22
N GLN A 182 -2.54 18.80 5.54
CA GLN A 182 -3.45 19.24 6.58
C GLN A 182 -4.75 19.75 5.96
N ALA A 183 -5.85 19.07 6.24
CA ALA A 183 -7.18 19.50 5.82
C ALA A 183 -7.83 20.37 6.91
N SER A 184 -8.27 21.56 6.54
CA SER A 184 -9.06 22.38 7.47
C SER A 184 -10.47 21.79 7.65
N PRO A 185 -11.12 22.00 8.82
CA PRO A 185 -12.53 21.63 9.02
C PRO A 185 -13.52 22.25 8.02
N LYS A 186 -13.09 23.27 7.26
CA LYS A 186 -13.88 23.91 6.18
C LYS A 186 -13.75 23.20 4.83
N LEU A 187 -12.96 22.12 4.74
CA LEU A 187 -12.87 21.30 3.54
C LEU A 187 -14.26 20.77 3.19
N ARG A 188 -14.55 20.69 1.89
CA ARG A 188 -15.83 20.23 1.36
C ARG A 188 -15.68 18.88 0.70
N THR A 189 -16.78 18.14 0.65
CA THR A 189 -16.89 16.91 -0.12
C THR A 189 -16.67 17.18 -1.61
N GLY A 190 -15.83 16.38 -2.26
CA GLY A 190 -15.47 16.55 -3.66
C GLY A 190 -14.15 15.86 -4.03
N GLU A 191 -13.32 16.56 -4.78
CA GLU A 191 -12.03 16.07 -5.28
C GLU A 191 -10.96 17.16 -5.15
N ALA A 192 -9.78 16.74 -4.72
CA ALA A 192 -8.54 17.50 -4.76
C ALA A 192 -7.62 16.93 -5.85
N VAL A 193 -6.95 17.81 -6.58
CA VAL A 193 -6.00 17.44 -7.62
C VAL A 193 -4.65 17.96 -7.20
N PHE A 194 -3.65 17.10 -7.25
CA PHE A 194 -2.28 17.39 -6.90
C PHE A 194 -1.39 17.23 -8.11
N SER A 195 -0.34 18.03 -8.18
CA SER A 195 0.75 17.85 -9.13
C SER A 195 2.04 17.56 -8.37
N VAL A 196 2.84 16.63 -8.88
CA VAL A 196 4.13 16.25 -8.29
C VAL A 196 5.21 16.19 -9.35
N ARG A 197 6.40 16.63 -8.99
CA ARG A 197 7.60 16.49 -9.80
C ARG A 197 8.84 16.53 -8.92
N LEU A 198 9.93 15.99 -9.44
CA LEU A 198 11.25 16.05 -8.79
C LEU A 198 12.13 17.05 -9.52
N LYS A 199 12.92 17.80 -8.76
CA LYS A 199 14.00 18.63 -9.27
C LYS A 199 15.29 18.25 -8.57
N GLU A 200 16.35 17.99 -9.32
CA GLU A 200 17.68 17.62 -8.83
C GLU A 200 18.64 18.81 -8.96
N GLY A 201 19.65 18.87 -8.09
CA GLY A 201 20.54 20.03 -7.93
C GLY A 201 21.33 20.43 -9.17
N ARG A 202 21.62 19.49 -10.08
CA ARG A 202 22.30 19.74 -11.37
C ARG A 202 21.34 20.12 -12.49
N GLY A 203 20.05 20.28 -12.18
CA GLY A 203 19.03 20.72 -13.11
C GLY A 203 18.30 19.58 -13.83
N ASN A 204 18.55 18.32 -13.46
CA ASN A 204 17.68 17.23 -13.92
C ASN A 204 16.33 17.29 -13.18
N GLY A 205 15.26 16.79 -13.80
CA GLY A 205 13.96 16.74 -13.15
C GLY A 205 13.02 15.82 -13.89
N THR A 206 11.94 15.43 -13.22
CA THR A 206 10.88 14.64 -13.85
C THR A 206 9.87 15.53 -14.52
N GLU A 207 9.09 14.94 -15.41
CA GLU A 207 7.83 15.54 -15.85
C GLU A 207 6.87 15.72 -14.66
N GLU A 208 5.89 16.60 -14.85
CA GLU A 208 4.86 16.84 -13.85
C GLU A 208 3.79 15.74 -13.94
N GLU A 209 3.62 15.00 -12.86
CA GLU A 209 2.59 13.98 -12.72
C GLU A 209 1.41 14.56 -11.95
N ILE A 210 0.19 14.29 -12.41
CA ILE A 210 -1.04 14.83 -11.84
C ILE A 210 -1.87 13.65 -11.35
N PHE A 211 -2.36 13.74 -10.12
CA PHE A 211 -3.25 12.73 -9.56
C PHE A 211 -4.41 13.36 -8.77
N THR A 212 -5.48 12.59 -8.61
CA THR A 212 -6.72 13.07 -7.97
C THR A 212 -7.04 12.24 -6.73
N VAL A 213 -7.39 12.93 -5.65
CA VAL A 213 -7.79 12.32 -4.37
C VAL A 213 -9.18 12.83 -4.00
N LYS A 214 -10.04 11.94 -3.53
CA LYS A 214 -11.37 12.32 -3.05
C LYS A 214 -11.27 13.06 -1.71
N THR A 215 -12.15 14.04 -1.52
CA THR A 215 -12.26 14.79 -0.27
C THR A 215 -13.63 14.57 0.35
N ALA A 216 -13.70 14.55 1.68
CA ALA A 216 -14.94 14.46 2.43
C ALA A 216 -14.97 15.56 3.49
N GLY A 217 -16.11 16.23 3.65
CA GLY A 217 -16.23 17.33 4.60
C GLY A 217 -17.65 17.83 4.75
N GLY A 218 -17.80 19.07 5.23
CA GLY A 218 -19.12 19.67 5.39
C GLY A 218 -19.83 19.82 4.04
N ASP A 219 -20.97 19.17 3.90
CA ASP A 219 -21.91 19.45 2.81
C ASP A 219 -22.59 20.80 3.08
N LYS A 220 -22.90 21.53 2.01
CA LYS A 220 -23.69 22.77 2.12
C LYS A 220 -25.10 22.48 2.59
#